data_AF-A0A8H7KMY1-F1
#
_entry.id   AF-A0A8H7KMY1-F1
#
_cell.length_a   1.000
_cell.length_b   1.000
_cell.length_c   1.000
_cell.angle_alpha   90.00
_cell.angle_beta   90.00
_cell.angle_gamma   90.00
#
_symmetry.space_group_name_H-M   'P 1'
#
loop_
_entity.id
_entity.type
_entity.pdbx_description
1 polymer ?
#
loop_
_entity_poly.entity_id
_entity_poly.type
_entity_poly.pdbx_seq_one_letter_code
_entity_poly.pdbx_strand_id
1 'polypeptide(L)'
;DSYNIIVALKDGKWQVETLDKLPEGTEPQISVEELTQCEEIIKADPQVQKLAKAVGVEPHQIFADGWAIGYDERFPKSLRVQQALVFARLSPHENLYAHPMDFIPVVDTLNQKVLSIDWPPHYKAAEKGGAATLSRDTTAPPPLSEDAFAGAGRARIPPPLKRYDFLPDLLAEDPAHKPRTDVKPLHIVQPEGVSFTMNGHELAWQKWKMHIAFSHREGIALSTITYNDNGEVRPIFYRLSLAEMVVPYAAPEFPHPRKFAFDVGEYGMGTMANELSLGCDCLGQIHYLPGAFVAHDGSAVVIKNVICIHEEDAGVLWKHTDYRPGGRSQTVRSRRLVVSMVCTLANY
;
A
#
# COMPACT_ATOMS: atom_id res chain seq x y z
N ASP A 1 9.12 -24.50 2.91
CA ASP A 1 7.91 -25.14 3.48
C ASP A 1 7.10 -24.07 4.20
N SER A 2 5.78 -24.09 4.03
CA SER A 2 4.86 -23.14 4.66
C SER A 2 3.92 -23.88 5.61
N TYR A 3 3.56 -23.25 6.72
CA TYR A 3 2.71 -23.84 7.76
C TYR A 3 1.62 -22.87 8.20
N ASN A 4 0.46 -23.40 8.55
CA ASN A 4 -0.56 -22.70 9.34
C ASN A 4 -0.50 -23.20 10.78
N ILE A 5 -0.40 -22.28 11.75
CA ILE A 5 -0.21 -22.62 13.16
C ILE A 5 -1.25 -21.87 13.97
N ILE A 6 -2.03 -22.59 14.77
CA ILE A 6 -2.95 -22.01 15.76
C ILE A 6 -2.30 -22.14 17.14
N VAL A 7 -2.15 -21.01 17.83
CA VAL A 7 -1.60 -20.95 19.19
C VAL A 7 -2.65 -20.37 20.13
N ALA A 8 -2.83 -21.00 21.29
CA ALA A 8 -3.76 -20.57 22.33
C ALA A 8 -3.04 -20.28 23.65
N LEU A 9 -3.47 -19.22 24.34
CA LEU A 9 -3.04 -18.94 25.71
C LEU A 9 -3.97 -19.68 26.68
N LYS A 10 -3.49 -20.74 27.31
CA LYS A 10 -4.23 -21.52 28.32
C LYS A 10 -3.49 -21.48 29.63
N ASP A 11 -4.17 -21.08 30.70
CA ASP A 11 -3.60 -20.95 32.05
C ASP A 11 -2.29 -20.14 32.10
N GLY A 12 -2.24 -19.05 31.33
CA GLY A 12 -1.07 -18.17 31.23
C GLY A 12 0.11 -18.74 30.44
N LYS A 13 -0.06 -19.87 29.73
CA LYS A 13 0.98 -20.49 28.89
C LYS A 13 0.50 -20.64 27.45
N TRP A 14 1.35 -20.24 26.50
CA TRP A 14 1.11 -20.47 25.08
C TRP A 14 1.27 -21.95 24.74
N GLN A 15 0.30 -22.49 24.01
CA GLN A 15 0.27 -23.87 23.54
C GLN A 15 -0.05 -23.87 22.05
N VAL A 16 0.70 -24.67 21.28
CA VAL A 16 0.37 -24.94 19.87
C VAL A 16 -0.82 -25.89 19.85
N GLU A 17 -1.94 -25.46 19.29
CA GLU A 17 -3.13 -26.29 19.12
C GLU A 17 -3.09 -27.07 17.81
N THR A 18 -2.68 -26.42 16.72
CA THR A 18 -2.51 -27.05 15.41
C THR A 18 -1.22 -26.57 14.76
N LEU A 19 -0.64 -27.46 13.95
CA LEU A 19 0.52 -27.18 13.10
C LEU A 19 0.31 -27.96 11.80
N ASP A 20 -0.16 -27.26 10.79
CA ASP A 20 -0.59 -27.85 9.53
C ASP A 20 0.39 -27.42 8.43
N LYS A 21 1.09 -28.38 7.82
CA LYS A 21 1.91 -28.11 6.64
C LYS A 21 1.00 -27.76 5.47
N LEU A 22 1.23 -26.61 4.84
CA LEU A 22 0.45 -26.15 3.69
C LEU A 22 0.89 -26.84 2.39
N PRO A 23 0.01 -26.92 1.38
CA PRO A 23 0.37 -27.45 0.06
C PRO A 23 1.55 -26.70 -0.57
N GLU A 24 2.36 -27.40 -1.38
CA GLU A 24 3.46 -26.80 -2.15
C GLU A 24 2.98 -25.62 -3.01
N GLY A 25 3.74 -24.53 -3.02
CA GLY A 25 3.37 -23.28 -3.68
C GLY A 25 2.39 -22.39 -2.92
N THR A 26 2.02 -22.76 -1.68
CA THR A 26 1.31 -21.85 -0.79
C THR A 26 2.31 -20.97 -0.08
N GLU A 27 2.23 -19.66 -0.33
CA GLU A 27 3.15 -18.67 0.23
C GLU A 27 2.40 -17.74 1.20
N PRO A 28 2.99 -17.38 2.36
CA PRO A 28 2.46 -16.31 3.19
C PRO A 28 2.65 -14.94 2.52
N GLN A 29 1.95 -13.94 3.07
CA GLN A 29 2.15 -12.51 2.81
C GLN A 29 3.64 -12.17 2.73
N ILE A 30 4.01 -11.30 1.79
CA ILE A 30 5.35 -10.73 1.68
C ILE A 30 5.53 -9.72 2.82
N SER A 31 6.60 -9.87 3.60
CA SER A 31 6.92 -8.94 4.68
C SER A 31 7.70 -7.71 4.18
N VAL A 32 7.77 -6.66 4.99
CA VAL A 32 8.59 -5.47 4.72
C VAL A 32 10.08 -5.84 4.64
N GLU A 33 10.52 -6.77 5.48
CA GLU A 33 11.88 -7.28 5.49
C GLU A 33 12.23 -7.98 4.18
N GLU A 34 11.30 -8.73 3.57
CA GLU A 34 11.52 -9.37 2.27
C GLU A 34 11.54 -8.39 1.11
N LEU A 35 10.74 -7.32 1.17
CA LEU A 35 10.79 -6.24 0.18
C LEU A 35 12.15 -5.53 0.23
N THR A 36 12.64 -5.28 1.45
CA THR A 36 13.96 -4.69 1.67
C THR A 36 15.08 -5.64 1.22
N GLN A 37 14.94 -6.94 1.51
CA GLN A 37 15.90 -7.96 1.09
C GLN A 37 15.95 -8.08 -0.44
N CYS A 38 14.82 -7.97 -1.12
CA CYS A 38 14.75 -7.93 -2.59
C CYS A 38 15.63 -6.81 -3.14
N GLU A 39 15.50 -5.57 -2.63
CA GLU A 39 16.35 -4.46 -3.04
C GLU A 39 17.85 -4.76 -2.84
N GLU A 40 18.23 -5.28 -1.68
CA GLU A 40 19.63 -5.56 -1.37
C GLU A 40 20.22 -6.67 -2.26
N ILE A 41 19.44 -7.71 -2.59
CA ILE A 41 19.85 -8.73 -3.58
C ILE A 41 20.11 -8.10 -4.95
N ILE A 42 19.19 -7.24 -5.41
CA ILE A 42 19.31 -6.57 -6.71
C ILE A 42 20.52 -5.65 -6.77
N LYS A 43 20.77 -4.87 -5.72
CA LYS A 43 21.92 -3.95 -5.64
C LYS A 43 23.24 -4.69 -5.60
N ALA A 44 23.29 -5.86 -4.96
CA ALA A 44 24.49 -6.67 -4.85
C ALA A 44 24.82 -7.49 -6.12
N ASP A 45 23.84 -7.73 -7.00
CA ASP A 45 24.01 -8.62 -8.15
C ASP A 45 24.96 -8.03 -9.22
N PRO A 46 26.07 -8.71 -9.56
CA PRO A 46 27.05 -8.20 -10.52
C PRO A 46 26.51 -8.01 -11.95
N GLN A 47 25.54 -8.83 -12.36
CA GLN A 47 24.91 -8.71 -13.67
C GLN A 47 24.00 -7.48 -13.71
N VAL A 48 23.20 -7.25 -12.67
CA VAL A 48 22.38 -6.03 -12.53
C VAL A 48 23.26 -4.78 -12.54
N GLN A 49 24.35 -4.75 -11.76
CA GLN A 49 25.29 -3.62 -11.74
C GLN A 49 25.89 -3.35 -13.12
N LYS A 50 26.30 -4.40 -13.86
CA LYS A 50 26.80 -4.27 -15.23
C LYS A 50 25.74 -3.70 -16.17
N LEU A 51 24.48 -4.13 -16.04
CA LEU A 51 23.37 -3.66 -16.87
C LEU A 51 22.99 -2.22 -16.56
N ALA A 52 23.02 -1.81 -15.29
CA ALA A 52 22.80 -0.43 -14.86
C ALA A 52 23.89 0.50 -15.39
N LYS A 53 25.17 0.10 -15.27
CA LYS A 53 26.30 0.88 -15.77
C LYS A 53 26.24 1.10 -17.28
N ALA A 54 25.74 0.12 -18.04
CA ALA A 54 25.57 0.24 -19.49
C ALA A 54 24.58 1.34 -19.92
N VAL A 55 23.75 1.84 -19.00
CA VAL A 55 22.84 2.98 -19.22
C VAL A 55 23.18 4.19 -18.33
N GLY A 56 24.39 4.23 -17.78
CA GLY A 56 24.90 5.37 -17.02
C GLY A 56 24.44 5.45 -15.56
N VAL A 57 23.98 4.35 -14.98
CA VAL A 57 23.56 4.27 -13.57
C VAL A 57 24.61 3.50 -12.77
N GLU A 58 25.16 4.14 -11.73
CA GLU A 58 26.17 3.54 -10.86
C GLU A 58 25.53 2.63 -9.80
N PRO A 59 26.27 1.65 -9.24
CA PRO A 59 25.72 0.68 -8.28
C PRO A 59 24.98 1.29 -7.09
N HIS A 60 25.47 2.40 -6.55
CA HIS A 60 24.86 3.09 -5.41
C HIS A 60 23.57 3.85 -5.75
N GLN A 61 23.26 4.00 -7.05
CA GLN A 61 22.05 4.65 -7.55
C GLN A 61 20.94 3.65 -7.86
N ILE A 62 21.19 2.34 -7.71
CA ILE A 62 20.22 1.29 -7.97
C ILE A 62 19.30 1.15 -6.75
N PHE A 63 18.00 1.29 -6.98
CA PHE A 63 16.93 1.03 -6.01
C PHE A 63 15.92 0.11 -6.65
N ALA A 64 15.22 -0.70 -5.84
CA ALA A 64 14.26 -1.63 -6.39
C ALA A 64 13.08 -1.89 -5.46
N ASP A 65 11.89 -1.82 -6.00
CA ASP A 65 10.68 -2.27 -5.30
C ASP A 65 10.47 -3.74 -5.60
N GLY A 66 10.53 -4.58 -4.56
CA GLY A 66 10.07 -5.96 -4.62
C GLY A 66 8.56 -6.01 -4.81
N TRP A 67 8.10 -6.85 -5.73
CA TRP A 67 6.69 -7.03 -6.03
C TRP A 67 6.36 -8.52 -6.08
N ALA A 68 5.18 -8.87 -5.57
CA ALA A 68 4.57 -10.16 -5.85
C ALA A 68 4.58 -10.42 -7.37
N ILE A 69 4.97 -11.64 -7.75
CA ILE A 69 5.04 -12.04 -9.15
C ILE A 69 3.70 -12.61 -9.65
N GLY A 70 2.78 -12.91 -8.73
CA GLY A 70 1.57 -13.66 -9.02
C GLY A 70 1.91 -15.08 -9.48
N TYR A 71 1.55 -15.41 -10.71
CA TYR A 71 1.78 -16.74 -11.29
C TYR A 71 2.68 -16.65 -12.54
N ASP A 72 3.80 -17.38 -12.52
CA ASP A 72 4.74 -17.47 -13.64
C ASP A 72 5.31 -18.89 -13.71
N GLU A 73 4.84 -19.69 -14.66
CA GLU A 73 5.18 -21.12 -14.81
C GLU A 73 6.65 -21.39 -15.13
N ARG A 74 7.40 -20.34 -15.47
CA ARG A 74 8.85 -20.45 -15.70
C ARG A 74 9.60 -20.82 -14.43
N PHE A 75 9.03 -20.55 -13.25
CA PHE A 75 9.67 -20.80 -11.96
C PHE A 75 8.97 -21.93 -11.20
N PRO A 76 9.73 -22.84 -10.57
CA PRO A 76 9.15 -23.87 -9.71
C PRO A 76 8.39 -23.26 -8.52
N LYS A 77 7.27 -23.88 -8.15
CA LYS A 77 6.44 -23.51 -6.98
C LYS A 77 7.16 -23.63 -5.63
N SER A 78 8.35 -24.24 -5.60
CA SER A 78 9.19 -24.37 -4.41
C SER A 78 10.06 -23.14 -4.14
N LEU A 79 10.10 -22.18 -5.06
CA LEU A 79 10.85 -20.92 -4.90
C LEU A 79 9.95 -19.81 -4.36
N ARG A 80 10.52 -18.91 -3.55
CA ARG A 80 9.83 -17.71 -3.06
C ARG A 80 10.20 -16.52 -3.94
N VAL A 81 9.37 -16.29 -4.94
CA VAL A 81 9.73 -15.44 -6.09
C VAL A 81 9.11 -14.06 -6.00
N GLN A 82 9.92 -13.04 -6.26
CA GLN A 82 9.49 -11.66 -6.47
C GLN A 82 9.99 -11.14 -7.82
N GLN A 83 9.24 -10.24 -8.44
CA GLN A 83 9.78 -9.39 -9.50
C GLN A 83 10.25 -8.07 -8.89
N ALA A 84 11.37 -7.53 -9.37
CA ALA A 84 11.92 -6.29 -8.85
C ALA A 84 11.77 -5.17 -9.89
N LEU A 85 10.99 -4.14 -9.56
CA LEU A 85 10.90 -2.93 -10.38
C LEU A 85 12.10 -2.05 -10.03
N VAL A 86 13.02 -1.88 -10.97
CA VAL A 86 14.30 -1.19 -10.71
C VAL A 86 14.22 0.26 -11.15
N PHE A 87 14.76 1.14 -10.33
CA PHE A 87 14.79 2.58 -10.53
C PHE A 87 16.20 3.13 -10.29
N ALA A 88 16.53 4.22 -10.95
CA ALA A 88 17.67 5.04 -10.56
C ALA A 88 17.24 6.08 -9.52
N ARG A 89 18.07 6.33 -8.52
CA ARG A 89 17.92 7.51 -7.65
C ARG A 89 19.19 8.34 -7.77
N LEU A 90 19.07 9.56 -8.27
CA LEU A 90 20.21 10.40 -8.65
C LEU A 90 20.72 11.23 -7.47
N SER A 91 19.88 11.47 -6.46
CA SER A 91 20.21 12.18 -5.23
C SER A 91 19.44 11.64 -4.01
N PRO A 92 19.93 11.86 -2.76
CA PRO A 92 19.24 11.40 -1.55
C PRO A 92 17.79 11.87 -1.50
N HIS A 93 16.87 10.97 -1.16
CA HIS A 93 15.42 11.21 -1.02
C HIS A 93 14.66 11.63 -2.28
N GLU A 94 15.34 11.73 -3.43
CA GLU A 94 14.68 12.01 -4.71
C GLU A 94 13.65 10.94 -5.07
N ASN A 95 12.62 11.40 -5.79
CA ASN A 95 11.57 10.56 -6.34
C ASN A 95 12.14 9.55 -7.37
N LEU A 96 12.50 8.36 -6.91
CA LEU A 96 13.02 7.27 -7.75
C LEU A 96 12.04 6.86 -8.86
N TYR A 97 10.72 7.03 -8.67
CA TYR A 97 9.71 6.63 -9.65
C TYR A 97 9.79 7.46 -10.94
N ALA A 98 10.48 8.60 -10.92
CA ALA A 98 10.77 9.40 -12.11
C ALA A 98 11.80 8.76 -13.06
N HIS A 99 12.53 7.74 -12.58
CA HIS A 99 13.71 7.19 -13.26
C HIS A 99 13.65 5.66 -13.39
N PRO A 100 12.59 5.07 -13.99
CA PRO A 100 12.51 3.62 -14.17
C PRO A 100 13.63 3.10 -15.07
N MET A 101 14.19 1.96 -14.68
CA MET A 101 15.16 1.22 -15.50
C MET A 101 14.44 0.36 -16.54
N ASP A 102 15.17 -0.04 -17.58
CA ASP A 102 14.60 -0.74 -18.74
C ASP A 102 14.60 -2.27 -18.62
N PHE A 103 14.79 -2.82 -17.43
CA PHE A 103 14.79 -4.25 -17.16
C PHE A 103 14.17 -4.55 -15.79
N ILE A 104 13.62 -5.76 -15.65
CA ILE A 104 12.88 -6.21 -14.46
C ILE A 104 13.45 -7.56 -14.03
N PRO A 105 14.38 -7.59 -13.06
CA PRO A 105 14.89 -8.83 -12.50
C PRO A 105 13.79 -9.63 -11.78
N VAL A 106 13.95 -10.94 -11.76
CA VAL A 106 13.17 -11.86 -10.93
C VAL A 106 14.12 -12.50 -9.93
N VAL A 107 13.73 -12.51 -8.65
CA VAL A 107 14.57 -13.00 -7.55
C VAL A 107 13.90 -14.12 -6.78
N ASP A 108 14.72 -15.02 -6.29
CA ASP A 108 14.37 -15.92 -5.18
C ASP A 108 14.91 -15.30 -3.89
N THR A 109 14.01 -14.87 -3.00
CA THR A 109 14.40 -14.19 -1.76
C THR A 109 14.95 -15.14 -0.70
N LEU A 110 14.55 -16.41 -0.71
CA LEU A 110 15.08 -17.40 0.23
C LEU A 110 16.52 -17.79 -0.12
N ASN A 111 16.78 -18.02 -1.40
CA ASN A 111 18.13 -18.37 -1.88
C ASN A 111 19.00 -17.15 -2.23
N GLN A 112 18.45 -15.94 -2.07
CA GLN A 112 19.13 -14.66 -2.34
C GLN A 112 19.77 -14.58 -3.72
N LYS A 113 19.01 -14.97 -4.75
CA LYS A 113 19.53 -15.14 -6.10
C LYS A 113 18.63 -14.46 -7.14
N VAL A 114 19.24 -13.72 -8.06
CA VAL A 114 18.58 -13.30 -9.31
C VAL A 114 18.43 -14.53 -10.21
N LEU A 115 17.17 -14.88 -10.51
CA LEU A 115 16.80 -16.04 -11.32
C LEU A 115 16.84 -15.72 -12.82
N SER A 116 16.30 -14.56 -13.19
CA SER A 116 16.24 -14.08 -14.57
C SER A 116 16.14 -12.56 -14.61
N ILE A 117 16.32 -11.97 -15.80
CA ILE A 117 16.09 -10.54 -16.04
C ILE A 117 15.19 -10.41 -17.25
N ASP A 118 13.97 -9.93 -17.02
CA ASP A 118 12.96 -9.72 -18.04
C ASP A 118 13.11 -8.31 -18.66
N TRP A 119 12.81 -8.19 -19.95
CA TRP A 119 12.98 -6.97 -20.73
C TRP A 119 11.68 -6.59 -21.42
N PRO A 120 10.95 -5.56 -20.93
CA PRO A 120 9.73 -5.11 -21.57
C PRO A 120 10.01 -4.68 -23.02
N PRO A 121 9.16 -5.04 -24.00
CA PRO A 121 9.27 -4.51 -25.36
C PRO A 121 8.92 -3.01 -25.38
N HIS A 122 9.24 -2.33 -26.48
CA HIS A 122 8.96 -0.91 -26.66
C HIS A 122 7.84 -0.70 -27.67
N TYR A 123 6.96 0.26 -27.38
CA TYR A 123 5.98 0.73 -28.34
C TYR A 123 6.65 1.59 -29.41
N LYS A 124 6.50 1.18 -30.67
CA LYS A 124 6.85 1.94 -31.85
C LYS A 124 5.66 2.83 -32.20
N ALA A 125 5.92 4.12 -32.33
CA ALA A 125 4.92 5.06 -32.81
C ALA A 125 4.37 4.58 -34.17
N ALA A 126 3.06 4.62 -34.32
CA ALA A 126 2.44 4.32 -35.60
C ALA A 126 2.83 5.36 -36.65
N GLU A 127 2.95 4.95 -37.91
CA GLU A 127 2.83 5.88 -39.02
C GLU A 127 1.45 6.57 -38.97
N LYS A 128 1.34 7.81 -39.47
CA LYS A 128 0.15 8.67 -39.29
C LYS A 128 -1.17 7.91 -39.51
N GLY A 129 -1.92 7.68 -38.41
CA GLY A 129 -3.24 7.06 -38.42
C GLY A 129 -3.29 5.56 -38.08
N GLY A 130 -2.14 4.90 -37.84
CA GLY A 130 -2.08 3.49 -37.42
C GLY A 130 -2.15 3.28 -35.90
N ALA A 131 -2.24 2.02 -35.48
CA ALA A 131 -2.07 1.61 -34.09
C ALA A 131 -0.58 1.46 -33.76
N ALA A 132 -0.18 1.79 -32.53
CA ALA A 132 1.18 1.54 -32.05
C ALA A 132 1.47 0.03 -32.08
N THR A 133 2.69 -0.34 -32.47
CA THR A 133 3.13 -1.74 -32.50
C THR A 133 4.20 -1.97 -31.45
N LEU A 134 4.28 -3.18 -30.91
CA LEU A 134 5.36 -3.55 -30.00
C LEU A 134 6.61 -3.95 -30.79
N SER A 135 7.78 -3.80 -30.17
CA SER A 135 9.04 -4.32 -30.72
C SER A 135 9.12 -5.86 -30.70
N ARG A 136 8.17 -6.52 -30.04
CA ARG A 136 7.99 -7.97 -29.98
C ARG A 136 6.53 -8.29 -30.36
N ASP A 137 6.33 -9.27 -31.23
CA ASP A 137 5.01 -9.62 -31.77
C ASP A 137 4.13 -10.46 -30.83
N THR A 138 4.66 -10.82 -29.64
CA THR A 138 3.97 -11.63 -28.63
C THR A 138 4.10 -11.00 -27.25
N THR A 139 3.04 -11.16 -26.45
CA THR A 139 2.98 -10.79 -25.03
C THR A 139 3.17 -11.99 -24.10
N ALA A 140 3.43 -13.18 -24.65
CA ALA A 140 3.72 -14.36 -23.86
C ALA A 140 5.08 -14.24 -23.15
N PRO A 141 5.23 -14.80 -21.93
CA PRO A 141 6.52 -14.86 -21.26
C PRO A 141 7.57 -15.60 -22.12
N PRO A 142 8.78 -15.05 -22.30
CA PRO A 142 9.87 -15.75 -22.99
C PRO A 142 10.37 -16.94 -22.16
N PRO A 143 10.79 -18.06 -22.79
CA PRO A 143 11.48 -19.14 -22.11
C PRO A 143 12.75 -18.63 -21.41
N LEU A 144 13.11 -19.21 -20.25
CA LEU A 144 14.32 -18.82 -19.52
C LEU A 144 15.64 -19.11 -20.28
N SER A 145 15.59 -19.93 -21.33
CA SER A 145 16.73 -20.20 -22.22
C SER A 145 16.91 -19.17 -23.33
N GLU A 146 15.92 -18.29 -23.56
CA GLU A 146 15.98 -17.22 -24.56
C GLU A 146 16.87 -16.07 -24.05
N ASP A 147 17.61 -15.42 -24.95
CA ASP A 147 18.17 -14.10 -24.67
C ASP A 147 17.02 -13.08 -24.63
N ALA A 148 16.50 -12.83 -23.44
CA ALA A 148 15.35 -11.95 -23.24
C ALA A 148 15.59 -10.51 -23.72
N PHE A 149 16.83 -10.01 -23.72
CA PHE A 149 17.12 -8.66 -24.21
C PHE A 149 17.07 -8.63 -25.75
N ALA A 150 17.72 -9.59 -26.42
CA ALA A 150 17.63 -9.72 -27.87
C ALA A 150 16.17 -9.91 -28.31
N GLY A 151 15.41 -10.73 -27.58
CA GLY A 151 13.99 -10.99 -27.80
C GLY A 151 13.07 -9.78 -27.55
N ALA A 152 13.49 -8.78 -26.78
CA ALA A 152 12.75 -7.53 -26.63
C ALA A 152 12.79 -6.66 -27.89
N GLY A 153 13.71 -6.91 -28.83
CA GLY A 153 13.72 -6.28 -30.15
C GLY A 153 13.96 -4.76 -30.13
N ARG A 154 14.67 -4.25 -29.11
CA ARG A 154 14.93 -2.81 -28.92
C ARG A 154 16.33 -2.54 -28.39
N ALA A 155 16.78 -1.29 -28.54
CA ALA A 155 17.97 -0.82 -27.86
C ALA A 155 17.75 -0.66 -26.34
N ARG A 156 18.85 -0.52 -25.59
CA ARG A 156 18.82 -0.12 -24.18
C ARG A 156 18.22 1.28 -24.05
N ILE A 157 17.43 1.49 -23.01
CA ILE A 157 16.77 2.76 -22.73
C ILE A 157 17.33 3.28 -21.39
N PRO A 158 18.10 4.38 -21.40
CA PRO A 158 18.50 5.04 -20.17
C PRO A 158 17.28 5.60 -19.42
N PRO A 159 17.32 5.62 -18.07
CA PRO A 159 16.23 6.22 -17.31
C PRO A 159 16.05 7.69 -17.69
N PRO A 160 14.83 8.23 -17.71
CA PRO A 160 14.60 9.67 -17.82
C PRO A 160 15.40 10.39 -16.73
N LEU A 161 16.00 11.55 -17.02
CA LEU A 161 16.81 12.30 -16.04
C LEU A 161 16.05 13.47 -15.39
N LYS A 162 14.83 13.74 -15.85
CA LYS A 162 14.04 14.85 -15.31
C LYS A 162 13.49 14.48 -13.94
N ARG A 163 13.81 15.29 -12.95
CA ARG A 163 13.32 15.16 -11.56
C ARG A 163 11.83 15.50 -11.48
N TYR A 164 11.12 14.78 -10.64
CA TYR A 164 9.71 15.04 -10.28
C TYR A 164 9.52 14.92 -8.77
N ASP A 165 10.31 15.69 -8.03
CA ASP A 165 10.30 15.70 -6.57
C ASP A 165 9.04 16.35 -6.00
N PHE A 166 8.65 15.90 -4.82
CA PHE A 166 7.46 16.38 -4.11
C PHE A 166 7.72 16.71 -2.64
N LEU A 167 8.93 16.46 -2.14
CA LEU A 167 9.31 16.83 -0.78
C LEU A 167 9.58 18.35 -0.70
N PRO A 168 9.11 19.05 0.33
CA PRO A 168 9.23 20.51 0.41
C PRO A 168 10.67 21.05 0.35
N ASP A 169 11.63 20.34 0.94
CA ASP A 169 13.05 20.68 0.93
C ASP A 169 13.65 20.53 -0.48
N LEU A 170 13.32 19.44 -1.20
CA LEU A 170 13.75 19.25 -2.59
C LEU A 170 13.07 20.25 -3.55
N LEU A 171 11.79 20.53 -3.35
CA LEU A 171 11.06 21.53 -4.13
C LEU A 171 11.62 22.95 -3.94
N ALA A 172 12.15 23.25 -2.76
CA ALA A 172 12.77 24.55 -2.48
C ALA A 172 14.09 24.77 -3.25
N GLU A 173 14.70 23.71 -3.80
CA GLU A 173 15.86 23.81 -4.68
C GLU A 173 15.52 24.38 -6.07
N ASP A 174 14.26 24.24 -6.51
CA ASP A 174 13.79 24.83 -7.77
C ASP A 174 13.37 26.30 -7.54
N PRO A 175 14.13 27.29 -8.05
CA PRO A 175 13.79 28.71 -7.87
C PRO A 175 12.49 29.12 -8.59
N ALA A 176 11.98 28.29 -9.51
CA ALA A 176 10.68 28.51 -10.13
C ALA A 176 9.52 28.05 -9.24
N HIS A 177 9.77 27.15 -8.29
CA HIS A 177 8.75 26.67 -7.36
C HIS A 177 8.45 27.72 -6.28
N LYS A 178 7.17 28.06 -6.12
CA LYS A 178 6.70 28.97 -5.07
C LYS A 178 5.49 28.35 -4.37
N PRO A 179 5.61 27.99 -3.07
CA PRO A 179 4.46 27.54 -2.29
C PRO A 179 3.37 28.61 -2.26
N ARG A 180 2.11 28.17 -2.11
CA ARG A 180 0.99 29.09 -1.93
C ARG A 180 1.13 29.83 -0.60
N THR A 181 0.92 31.14 -0.62
CA THR A 181 1.03 32.01 0.57
C THR A 181 -0.32 32.60 1.01
N ASP A 182 -1.41 32.22 0.35
CA ASP A 182 -2.75 32.79 0.52
C ASP A 182 -3.71 31.91 1.34
N VAL A 183 -3.27 30.70 1.72
CA VAL A 183 -4.04 29.80 2.59
C VAL A 183 -3.98 30.32 4.04
N LYS A 184 -5.15 30.69 4.58
CA LYS A 184 -5.28 31.14 5.98
C LYS A 184 -5.41 29.95 6.94
N PRO A 185 -4.94 30.07 8.20
CA PRO A 185 -5.13 29.02 9.19
C PRO A 185 -6.60 28.67 9.43
N LEU A 186 -6.89 27.37 9.60
CA LEU A 186 -8.20 26.84 9.98
C LEU A 186 -8.03 26.00 11.25
N HIS A 187 -8.67 26.41 12.34
CA HIS A 187 -8.65 25.68 13.61
C HIS A 187 -9.97 24.96 13.84
N ILE A 188 -9.90 23.65 14.04
CA ILE A 188 -11.03 22.81 14.46
C ILE A 188 -10.80 22.45 15.92
N VAL A 189 -11.68 22.93 16.81
CA VAL A 189 -11.54 22.74 18.27
C VAL A 189 -12.86 22.30 18.87
N GLN A 190 -12.79 21.42 19.89
CA GLN A 190 -13.93 20.99 20.69
C GLN A 190 -13.67 21.35 22.16
N PRO A 191 -14.07 22.56 22.62
CA PRO A 191 -13.68 23.07 23.94
C PRO A 191 -14.12 22.20 25.13
N GLU A 192 -15.18 21.41 24.94
CA GLU A 192 -15.76 20.52 25.95
C GLU A 192 -15.34 19.05 25.74
N GLY A 193 -14.43 18.78 24.80
CA GLY A 193 -14.05 17.44 24.40
C GLY A 193 -14.94 16.83 23.32
N VAL A 194 -14.68 15.55 23.04
CA VAL A 194 -15.41 14.76 22.04
C VAL A 194 -16.73 14.24 22.60
N SER A 195 -17.70 14.00 21.72
CA SER A 195 -19.03 13.48 22.05
C SER A 195 -19.09 11.94 22.04
N PHE A 196 -17.97 11.27 21.77
CA PHE A 196 -17.85 9.81 21.84
C PHE A 196 -17.08 9.40 23.10
N THR A 197 -17.32 8.17 23.56
CA THR A 197 -16.56 7.56 24.64
C THR A 197 -15.85 6.31 24.14
N MET A 198 -14.66 6.06 24.70
CA MET A 198 -13.88 4.86 24.46
C MET A 198 -13.75 4.05 25.75
N ASN A 199 -13.95 2.74 25.66
CA ASN A 199 -13.60 1.78 26.71
C ASN A 199 -12.74 0.68 26.08
N GLY A 200 -11.41 0.81 26.19
CA GLY A 200 -10.48 0.04 25.39
C GLY A 200 -10.77 0.26 23.90
N HIS A 201 -11.19 -0.79 23.20
CA HIS A 201 -11.55 -0.76 21.78
C HIS A 201 -13.06 -0.62 21.51
N GLU A 202 -13.88 -0.44 22.55
CA GLU A 202 -15.32 -0.23 22.39
C GLU A 202 -15.63 1.28 22.30
N LEU A 203 -16.24 1.68 21.19
CA LEU A 203 -16.67 3.05 20.91
C LEU A 203 -18.19 3.19 21.08
N ALA A 204 -18.62 4.27 21.73
CA ALA A 204 -20.02 4.71 21.73
C ALA A 204 -20.15 6.18 21.31
N TRP A 205 -21.04 6.49 20.36
CA TRP A 205 -21.25 7.83 19.83
C TRP A 205 -22.65 7.99 19.24
N GLN A 206 -23.41 9.01 19.67
CA GLN A 206 -24.70 9.37 19.07
C GLN A 206 -25.62 8.15 18.78
N LYS A 207 -25.84 7.31 19.79
CA LYS A 207 -26.62 6.06 19.75
C LYS A 207 -25.94 4.87 19.04
N TRP A 208 -24.83 5.07 18.35
CA TRP A 208 -24.00 3.99 17.82
C TRP A 208 -23.13 3.38 18.90
N LYS A 209 -22.89 2.07 18.78
CA LYS A 209 -21.90 1.35 19.57
C LYS A 209 -21.21 0.29 18.69
N MET A 210 -19.88 0.21 18.77
CA MET A 210 -19.07 -0.72 17.96
C MET A 210 -17.73 -1.06 18.65
N HIS A 211 -17.13 -2.17 18.26
CA HIS A 211 -15.75 -2.53 18.61
C HIS A 211 -14.82 -2.23 17.42
N ILE A 212 -13.67 -1.61 17.68
CA ILE A 212 -12.66 -1.28 16.67
C ILE A 212 -11.49 -2.25 16.83
N ALA A 213 -11.24 -3.07 15.83
CA ALA A 213 -10.13 -4.02 15.79
C ALA A 213 -9.07 -3.59 14.78
N PHE A 214 -7.88 -4.14 14.95
CA PHE A 214 -6.76 -4.03 14.02
C PHE A 214 -6.22 -5.42 13.70
N SER A 215 -5.89 -5.70 12.45
CA SER A 215 -5.18 -6.91 12.02
C SER A 215 -4.07 -6.56 11.04
N HIS A 216 -2.97 -7.34 11.03
CA HIS A 216 -1.85 -7.14 10.10
C HIS A 216 -2.27 -7.21 8.62
N ARG A 217 -3.33 -7.97 8.33
CA ARG A 217 -3.84 -8.20 6.98
C ARG A 217 -4.80 -7.10 6.52
N GLU A 218 -5.95 -6.97 7.17
CA GLU A 218 -7.03 -6.05 6.74
C GLU A 218 -6.85 -4.62 7.28
N GLY A 219 -5.97 -4.41 8.26
CA GLY A 219 -5.90 -3.16 9.00
C GLY A 219 -7.11 -3.02 9.93
N ILE A 220 -7.84 -1.91 9.80
CA ILE A 220 -9.02 -1.65 10.64
C ILE A 220 -10.17 -2.61 10.29
N ALA A 221 -10.81 -3.18 11.32
CA ALA A 221 -12.12 -3.81 11.21
C ALA A 221 -13.07 -3.30 12.30
N LEU A 222 -14.34 -3.11 11.95
CA LEU A 222 -15.40 -2.74 12.89
C LEU A 222 -16.24 -3.98 13.20
N SER A 223 -16.63 -4.17 14.45
CA SER A 223 -17.42 -5.33 14.87
C SER A 223 -18.55 -4.94 15.82
N THR A 224 -19.55 -5.82 15.92
CA THR A 224 -20.73 -5.68 16.80
C THR A 224 -21.35 -4.29 16.72
N ILE A 225 -21.56 -3.79 15.49
CA ILE A 225 -22.11 -2.47 15.22
C ILE A 225 -23.60 -2.50 15.53
N THR A 226 -24.01 -1.64 16.47
CA THR A 226 -25.40 -1.52 16.92
C THR A 226 -25.84 -0.06 16.91
N TYR A 227 -27.15 0.15 16.85
CA TYR A 227 -27.77 1.46 16.97
C TYR A 227 -28.89 1.41 18.00
N ASN A 228 -28.92 2.35 18.94
CA ASN A 228 -29.99 2.50 19.93
C ASN A 228 -31.17 3.28 19.32
N ASP A 229 -32.22 2.55 18.97
CA ASP A 229 -33.47 3.08 18.47
C ASP A 229 -34.46 3.23 19.63
N ASN A 230 -34.41 4.39 20.30
CA ASN A 230 -35.34 4.78 21.37
C ASN A 230 -35.42 3.79 22.55
N GLY A 231 -34.27 3.25 22.96
CA GLY A 231 -34.13 2.29 24.05
C GLY A 231 -33.92 0.86 23.58
N GLU A 232 -34.28 0.54 22.32
CA GLU A 232 -34.03 -0.76 21.73
C GLU A 232 -32.66 -0.78 21.01
N VAL A 233 -31.74 -1.63 21.46
CA VAL A 233 -30.42 -1.78 20.81
C VAL A 233 -30.57 -2.75 19.63
N ARG A 234 -30.43 -2.22 18.41
CA ARG A 234 -30.64 -2.95 17.17
C ARG A 234 -29.28 -3.30 16.53
N PRO A 235 -28.94 -4.58 16.33
CA PRO A 235 -27.77 -4.98 15.57
C PRO A 235 -27.86 -4.52 14.11
N ILE A 236 -26.75 -3.99 13.57
CA ILE A 236 -26.66 -3.54 12.17
C ILE A 236 -25.65 -4.40 11.40
N PHE A 237 -24.40 -4.49 11.88
CA PHE A 237 -23.36 -5.35 11.30
C PHE A 237 -22.65 -6.14 12.41
N TYR A 238 -22.41 -7.42 12.17
CA TYR A 238 -21.56 -8.20 13.08
C TYR A 238 -20.07 -7.88 12.87
N ARG A 239 -19.63 -7.74 11.62
CA ARG A 239 -18.26 -7.38 11.25
C ARG A 239 -18.24 -6.65 9.90
N LEU A 240 -17.41 -5.62 9.79
CA LEU A 240 -17.15 -4.85 8.57
C LEU A 240 -15.64 -4.62 8.45
N SER A 241 -15.07 -4.94 7.30
CA SER A 241 -13.64 -4.77 7.00
C SER A 241 -13.41 -4.64 5.50
N LEU A 242 -12.21 -4.21 5.12
CA LEU A 242 -11.72 -4.28 3.74
C LEU A 242 -10.96 -5.61 3.58
N ALA A 243 -11.67 -6.62 3.07
CA ALA A 243 -11.19 -8.00 3.03
C ALA A 243 -10.17 -8.27 1.91
N GLU A 244 -10.23 -7.49 0.83
CA GLU A 244 -9.25 -7.52 -0.26
C GLU A 244 -9.28 -6.22 -1.07
N MET A 245 -8.14 -5.86 -1.66
CA MET A 245 -8.00 -4.79 -2.65
C MET A 245 -7.03 -5.27 -3.73
N VAL A 246 -7.47 -5.25 -4.99
CA VAL A 246 -6.67 -5.72 -6.12
C VAL A 246 -6.36 -4.57 -7.08
N VAL A 247 -5.10 -4.49 -7.52
CA VAL A 247 -4.64 -3.45 -8.45
C VAL A 247 -4.05 -4.06 -9.72
N PRO A 248 -4.91 -4.41 -10.70
CA PRO A 248 -4.45 -4.95 -11.97
C PRO A 248 -3.95 -3.85 -12.90
N TYR A 249 -2.70 -3.96 -13.34
CA TYR A 249 -2.18 -3.12 -14.42
C TYR A 249 -2.61 -3.66 -15.79
N ALA A 250 -2.93 -2.75 -16.71
CA ALA A 250 -3.50 -3.09 -18.02
C ALA A 250 -2.48 -3.02 -19.18
N ALA A 251 -1.18 -2.87 -18.90
CA ALA A 251 -0.15 -2.92 -19.93
C ALA A 251 0.02 -4.39 -20.38
N PRO A 252 -0.31 -4.73 -21.64
CA PRO A 252 -0.41 -6.12 -22.08
C PRO A 252 0.97 -6.78 -22.31
N GLU A 253 2.02 -5.99 -22.46
CA GLU A 253 3.35 -6.48 -22.80
C GLU A 253 4.09 -7.08 -21.61
N PHE A 254 4.64 -8.28 -21.81
CA PHE A 254 5.40 -8.98 -20.77
C PHE A 254 6.60 -8.14 -20.31
N PRO A 255 6.87 -8.01 -18.98
CA PRO A 255 6.23 -8.71 -17.86
C PRO A 255 5.09 -7.95 -17.16
N HIS A 256 4.63 -6.80 -17.67
CA HIS A 256 3.66 -5.95 -16.99
C HIS A 256 2.33 -6.63 -16.62
N PRO A 257 1.82 -7.65 -17.35
CA PRO A 257 0.65 -8.42 -16.92
C PRO A 257 0.79 -9.09 -15.55
N ARG A 258 2.01 -9.30 -15.05
CA ARG A 258 2.25 -9.82 -13.68
C ARG A 258 1.99 -8.78 -12.59
N LYS A 259 1.87 -7.50 -12.93
CA LYS A 259 1.54 -6.44 -11.97
C LYS A 259 0.05 -6.53 -11.63
N PHE A 260 -0.25 -7.43 -10.71
CA PHE A 260 -1.59 -7.77 -10.26
C PHE A 260 -1.55 -7.96 -8.74
N ALA A 261 -1.34 -6.85 -8.03
CA ALA A 261 -1.17 -6.89 -6.58
C ALA A 261 -2.51 -7.13 -5.88
N PHE A 262 -2.54 -8.07 -4.94
CA PHE A 262 -3.59 -8.21 -3.92
C PHE A 262 -3.08 -7.53 -2.65
N ASP A 263 -3.32 -6.24 -2.50
CA ASP A 263 -2.69 -5.41 -1.47
C ASP A 263 -2.97 -5.89 -0.04
N VAL A 264 -4.19 -6.42 0.21
CA VAL A 264 -4.52 -6.99 1.53
C VAL A 264 -3.88 -8.36 1.69
N GLY A 265 -4.00 -9.24 0.68
CA GLY A 265 -3.54 -10.63 0.78
C GLY A 265 -2.03 -10.84 0.68
N GLU A 266 -1.35 -10.08 -0.19
CA GLU A 266 0.07 -10.25 -0.51
C GLU A 266 0.98 -9.33 0.31
N TYR A 267 0.49 -8.18 0.80
CA TYR A 267 1.31 -7.21 1.53
C TYR A 267 0.77 -6.84 2.91
N GLY A 268 -0.55 -6.93 3.12
CA GLY A 268 -1.21 -6.65 4.39
C GLY A 268 -1.32 -5.16 4.69
N MET A 269 -2.52 -4.60 4.58
CA MET A 269 -2.78 -3.18 4.83
C MET A 269 -2.46 -2.75 6.27
N GLY A 270 -2.60 -3.64 7.24
CA GLY A 270 -2.21 -3.35 8.62
C GLY A 270 -0.68 -3.34 8.81
N THR A 271 0.02 -4.25 8.13
CA THR A 271 1.49 -4.31 8.11
C THR A 271 2.06 -3.03 7.48
N MET A 272 1.40 -2.53 6.43
CA MET A 272 1.78 -1.33 5.68
C MET A 272 1.18 -0.03 6.25
N ALA A 273 0.56 -0.07 7.43
CA ALA A 273 -0.12 1.08 8.01
C ALA A 273 0.88 2.15 8.49
N ASN A 274 0.48 3.43 8.40
CA ASN A 274 1.31 4.55 8.82
C ASN A 274 1.06 4.90 10.30
N GLU A 275 2.07 5.52 10.93
CA GLU A 275 1.86 6.22 12.21
C GLU A 275 1.33 7.63 11.91
N LEU A 276 0.07 7.88 12.27
CA LEU A 276 -0.63 9.11 11.95
C LEU A 276 -0.28 10.24 12.93
N SER A 277 -0.03 11.43 12.39
CA SER A 277 0.38 12.62 13.12
C SER A 277 -0.76 13.63 13.30
N LEU A 278 -0.79 14.27 14.47
CA LEU A 278 -1.79 15.29 14.81
C LEU A 278 -1.53 16.58 14.01
N GLY A 279 -2.57 17.12 13.40
CA GLY A 279 -2.54 18.38 12.65
C GLY A 279 -2.13 18.24 11.19
N CYS A 280 -1.55 17.10 10.79
CA CYS A 280 -1.23 16.78 9.39
C CYS A 280 -2.20 15.72 8.86
N ASP A 281 -2.14 14.49 9.40
CA ASP A 281 -2.98 13.38 8.94
C ASP A 281 -4.39 13.45 9.53
N CYS A 282 -4.48 13.86 10.79
CA CYS A 282 -5.74 14.01 11.52
C CYS A 282 -5.86 15.38 12.17
N LEU A 283 -6.95 16.09 11.86
CA LEU A 283 -7.21 17.45 12.32
C LEU A 283 -8.44 17.51 13.24
N GLY A 284 -8.31 18.23 14.36
CA GLY A 284 -9.38 18.39 15.35
C GLY A 284 -8.96 17.80 16.70
N GLN A 285 -9.93 17.25 17.44
CA GLN A 285 -9.66 16.54 18.68
C GLN A 285 -9.68 15.03 18.42
N ILE A 286 -8.51 14.42 18.48
CA ILE A 286 -8.29 13.06 17.97
C ILE A 286 -8.07 12.09 19.14
N HIS A 287 -8.70 10.92 19.04
CA HIS A 287 -8.34 9.73 19.81
C HIS A 287 -7.60 8.76 18.91
N TYR A 288 -6.45 8.26 19.35
CA TYR A 288 -5.67 7.29 18.59
C TYR A 288 -5.74 5.90 19.22
N LEU A 289 -5.78 4.86 18.39
CA LEU A 289 -5.53 3.48 18.82
C LEU A 289 -4.23 2.95 18.18
N PRO A 290 -3.46 2.13 18.91
CA PRO A 290 -2.29 1.47 18.37
C PRO A 290 -2.68 0.21 17.56
N GLY A 291 -1.73 -0.27 16.77
CA GLY A 291 -1.77 -1.59 16.14
C GLY A 291 -0.42 -2.29 16.24
N ALA A 292 -0.41 -3.59 15.95
CA ALA A 292 0.82 -4.35 15.94
C ALA A 292 0.79 -5.48 14.90
N PHE A 293 1.96 -5.81 14.38
CA PHE A 293 2.21 -6.97 13.53
C PHE A 293 3.50 -7.68 13.97
N VAL A 294 3.81 -8.81 13.34
CA VAL A 294 4.93 -9.68 13.73
C VAL A 294 6.05 -9.55 12.71
N ALA A 295 7.27 -9.29 13.18
CA ALA A 295 8.48 -9.28 12.36
C ALA A 295 8.99 -10.72 12.09
N HIS A 296 9.96 -10.85 11.19
CA HIS A 296 10.56 -12.16 10.84
C HIS A 296 11.11 -12.97 12.01
N ASP A 297 11.62 -12.31 13.05
CA ASP A 297 12.17 -12.97 14.24
C ASP A 297 11.10 -13.33 15.29
N GLY A 298 9.82 -13.04 15.00
CA GLY A 298 8.69 -13.25 15.90
C GLY A 298 8.44 -12.11 16.89
N SER A 299 9.24 -11.04 16.86
CA SER A 299 9.02 -9.86 17.69
C SER A 299 7.81 -9.06 17.23
N ALA A 300 7.20 -8.32 18.16
CA ALA A 300 6.06 -7.45 17.86
C ALA A 300 6.55 -6.07 17.40
N VAL A 301 6.11 -5.64 16.23
CA VAL A 301 6.25 -4.27 15.75
C VAL A 301 4.99 -3.50 16.11
N VAL A 302 5.13 -2.43 16.89
CA VAL A 302 4.00 -1.61 17.37
C VAL A 302 3.96 -0.28 16.64
N ILE A 303 2.81 0.04 16.04
CA ILE A 303 2.50 1.34 15.43
C ILE A 303 1.61 2.10 16.41
N LYS A 304 2.11 3.20 16.99
CA LYS A 304 1.47 3.85 18.15
C LYS A 304 0.14 4.52 17.80
N ASN A 305 0.10 5.22 16.68
CA ASN A 305 -1.05 6.03 16.24
C ASN A 305 -1.58 5.53 14.89
N VAL A 306 -1.97 4.25 14.81
CA VAL A 306 -2.35 3.64 13.52
C VAL A 306 -3.80 3.90 13.13
N ILE A 307 -4.69 4.02 14.11
CA ILE A 307 -6.09 4.37 13.92
C ILE A 307 -6.33 5.74 14.49
N CYS A 308 -6.98 6.61 13.72
CA CYS A 308 -7.43 7.92 14.14
C CYS A 308 -8.96 7.94 14.23
N ILE A 309 -9.47 8.46 15.35
CA ILE A 309 -10.90 8.55 15.65
C ILE A 309 -11.24 9.98 16.02
N HIS A 310 -12.18 10.57 15.29
CA HIS A 310 -12.71 11.90 15.59
C HIS A 310 -14.15 12.04 15.14
N GLU A 311 -14.82 13.09 15.61
CA GLU A 311 -16.08 13.53 15.01
C GLU A 311 -15.86 14.86 14.30
N GLU A 312 -16.61 15.08 13.23
CA GLU A 312 -16.54 16.31 12.47
C GLU A 312 -17.91 16.79 12.02
N ASP A 313 -18.02 18.09 11.81
CA ASP A 313 -19.18 18.68 11.18
C ASP A 313 -19.30 18.20 9.72
N ALA A 314 -20.50 17.81 9.32
CA ALA A 314 -20.80 17.31 7.98
C ALA A 314 -21.88 18.15 7.29
N GLY A 315 -21.85 19.47 7.49
CA GLY A 315 -22.78 20.39 6.85
C GLY A 315 -24.20 20.35 7.43
N VAL A 316 -25.21 20.61 6.59
CA VAL A 316 -26.63 20.63 7.00
C VAL A 316 -27.19 19.20 6.95
N LEU A 317 -27.74 18.72 8.07
CA LEU A 317 -28.44 17.43 8.13
C LEU A 317 -29.82 17.55 7.47
N TRP A 318 -30.61 18.53 7.92
CA TRP A 318 -31.89 18.86 7.32
C TRP A 318 -32.22 20.33 7.56
N LYS A 319 -33.01 20.89 6.65
CA LYS A 319 -33.51 22.27 6.73
C LYS A 319 -34.90 22.36 6.14
N HIS A 320 -35.76 23.14 6.79
CA HIS A 320 -37.08 23.49 6.27
C HIS A 320 -37.37 24.97 6.51
N THR A 321 -38.09 25.60 5.57
CA THR A 321 -38.56 26.98 5.69
C THR A 321 -39.99 27.05 5.15
N ASP A 322 -40.95 27.42 5.99
CA ASP A 322 -42.32 27.75 5.57
C ASP A 322 -42.40 29.24 5.21
N TYR A 323 -42.69 29.54 3.94
CA TYR A 323 -42.70 30.91 3.39
C TYR A 323 -44.00 31.66 3.66
N ARG A 324 -45.03 31.00 4.18
CA ARG A 324 -46.37 31.58 4.37
C ARG A 324 -46.38 32.60 5.52
N PRO A 325 -47.35 33.53 5.59
CA PRO A 325 -47.50 34.43 6.74
C PRO A 325 -47.61 33.64 8.05
N GLY A 326 -46.72 33.91 8.99
CA GLY A 326 -46.60 33.16 10.26
C GLY A 326 -45.77 31.87 10.19
N GLY A 327 -45.16 31.56 9.04
CA GLY A 327 -44.31 30.39 8.83
C GLY A 327 -43.01 30.41 9.64
N ARG A 328 -42.41 29.22 9.84
CA ARG A 328 -41.17 29.03 10.61
C ARG A 328 -40.06 28.45 9.75
N SER A 329 -38.82 28.73 10.13
CA SER A 329 -37.63 28.09 9.57
C SER A 329 -36.90 27.31 10.65
N GLN A 330 -36.38 26.14 10.28
CA GLN A 330 -35.58 25.28 11.16
C GLN A 330 -34.42 24.68 10.37
N THR A 331 -33.26 24.59 10.99
CA THR A 331 -32.05 23.95 10.42
C THR A 331 -31.37 23.14 11.51
N VAL A 332 -30.87 21.97 11.15
CA VAL A 332 -30.05 21.11 12.01
C VAL A 332 -28.79 20.72 11.26
N ARG A 333 -27.65 20.78 11.94
CA ARG A 333 -26.35 20.39 11.38
C ARG A 333 -26.11 18.89 11.51
N SER A 334 -25.38 18.34 10.56
CA SER A 334 -24.93 16.96 10.59
C SER A 334 -23.56 16.87 11.26
N ARG A 335 -23.32 15.74 11.94
CA ARG A 335 -21.98 15.33 12.35
C ARG A 335 -21.75 13.91 11.87
N ARG A 336 -20.50 13.57 11.59
CA ARG A 336 -20.09 12.20 11.34
C ARG A 336 -18.95 11.82 12.27
N LEU A 337 -18.95 10.55 12.66
CA LEU A 337 -17.80 9.92 13.29
C LEU A 337 -16.90 9.35 12.18
N VAL A 338 -15.61 9.58 12.29
CA VAL A 338 -14.58 9.05 11.38
C VAL A 338 -13.68 8.11 12.18
N VAL A 339 -13.47 6.91 11.64
CA VAL A 339 -12.48 5.94 12.11
C VAL A 339 -11.62 5.62 10.90
N SER A 340 -10.36 6.04 10.90
CA SER A 340 -9.49 5.99 9.73
C SER A 340 -8.12 5.41 10.02
N MET A 341 -7.51 4.84 8.98
CA MET A 341 -6.12 4.39 8.89
C MET A 341 -5.64 4.77 7.49
N VAL A 342 -4.34 5.05 7.37
CA VAL A 342 -3.65 5.21 6.10
C VAL A 342 -2.57 4.14 6.04
N CYS A 343 -2.38 3.54 4.87
CA CYS A 343 -1.30 2.58 4.60
C CYS A 343 -0.60 2.95 3.30
N THR A 344 0.67 2.62 3.19
CA THR A 344 1.51 2.91 2.00
C THR A 344 1.98 1.61 1.39
N LEU A 345 1.54 1.33 0.17
CA LEU A 345 1.93 0.11 -0.55
C LEU A 345 2.80 0.49 -1.74
N ALA A 346 4.12 0.47 -1.53
CA ALA A 346 5.10 0.98 -2.48
C ALA A 346 4.74 2.41 -2.94
N ASN A 347 4.25 2.55 -4.16
CA ASN A 347 3.92 3.84 -4.78
C ASN A 347 2.48 4.34 -4.53
N TYR A 348 1.65 3.59 -3.78
CA TYR A 348 0.23 3.93 -3.51
C TYR A 348 0.01 4.63 -2.18
#